data_AF-A0A8I1Q191-F1
#
_entry.id   AF-A0A8I1Q191-F1
#
_cell.length_a   1.000
_cell.length_b   1.000
_cell.length_c   1.000
_cell.angle_alpha   90.00
_cell.angle_beta   90.00
_cell.angle_gamma   90.00
#
_symmetry.space_group_name_H-M   'P 1'
#
loop_
_entity.id
_entity.type
_entity.pdbx_description
1 polymer ?
#
loop_
_entity_poly.entity_id
_entity_poly.type
_entity_poly.pdbx_seq_one_letter_code
_entity_poly.pdbx_strand_id
1 'polypeptide(L)'
;MSDASDSLFDLSQPDVDERPTPPPAAAPMMSAAQRAKIRALFGELGVTTARDQFAVVKELTGTTIASVAELTAATAHRLSERLAARVRDAGKTRTGNSWDDREEDTWIDRL
;
A
#
# COMPACT_ATOMS: atom_id res chain seq x y z
N MET A 1 -38.28 -5.20 56.60
CA MET A 1 -37.66 -4.37 55.54
C MET A 1 -36.18 -4.29 55.86
N SER A 2 -35.41 -5.25 55.37
CA SER A 2 -33.95 -5.28 55.50
C SER A 2 -33.41 -5.06 54.09
N ASP A 3 -32.95 -3.84 53.84
CA ASP A 3 -32.32 -3.45 52.58
C ASP A 3 -30.87 -3.91 52.64
N ALA A 4 -30.58 -5.04 52.02
CA ALA A 4 -29.23 -5.54 51.79
C ALA A 4 -28.83 -5.14 50.38
N SER A 5 -28.43 -3.88 50.20
CA SER A 5 -27.99 -3.35 48.90
C SER A 5 -27.05 -2.18 49.10
N ASP A 6 -25.87 -2.43 49.67
CA ASP A 6 -24.70 -1.54 49.61
C ASP A 6 -23.57 -2.35 50.28
N SER A 7 -22.51 -2.83 49.66
CA SER A 7 -21.55 -2.14 48.82
C SER A 7 -20.65 -3.20 48.16
N LEU A 8 -21.07 -3.80 47.05
CA LEU A 8 -20.25 -4.78 46.30
C LEU A 8 -19.56 -4.16 45.06
N PHE A 9 -19.64 -2.84 44.89
CA PHE A 9 -19.05 -2.12 43.77
C PHE A 9 -18.03 -1.08 44.25
N ASP A 10 -17.02 -1.52 45.01
CA ASP A 10 -15.77 -0.75 45.08
C ASP A 10 -14.93 -1.09 43.84
N LEU A 11 -15.34 -0.53 42.70
CA LEU A 11 -14.59 -0.53 41.43
C LEU A 11 -13.62 0.68 41.41
N SER A 12 -12.99 0.98 42.54
CA SER A 12 -11.96 2.00 42.60
C SER A 12 -10.71 1.49 41.90
N GLN A 13 -10.45 2.12 40.75
CA GLN A 13 -9.27 2.05 39.88
C GLN A 13 -9.29 0.92 38.85
N PRO A 14 -9.69 1.21 37.60
CA PRO A 14 -8.93 0.67 36.49
C PRO A 14 -7.49 1.17 36.68
N ASP A 15 -6.60 0.25 37.03
CA ASP A 15 -5.18 0.39 36.80
C ASP A 15 -5.03 0.51 35.27
N VAL A 16 -5.21 1.73 34.76
CA VAL A 16 -4.80 2.09 33.42
C VAL A 16 -3.29 2.07 33.47
N ASP A 17 -2.78 0.86 33.27
CA ASP A 17 -1.41 0.51 32.96
C ASP A 17 -1.03 1.35 31.73
N GLU A 18 -0.69 2.63 31.97
CA GLU A 18 -0.12 3.59 31.03
C GLU A 18 1.29 3.10 30.71
N ARG A 19 1.37 1.93 30.07
CA ARG A 19 2.59 1.53 29.40
C ARG A 19 2.85 2.61 28.36
N PRO A 20 4.04 3.23 28.37
CA PRO A 20 4.41 4.16 27.31
C PRO A 20 4.24 3.43 25.99
N THR A 21 3.23 3.82 25.21
CA THR A 21 3.07 3.26 23.87
C THR A 21 4.30 3.71 23.10
N PRO A 22 5.17 2.78 22.64
CA PRO A 22 6.36 3.18 21.91
C PRO A 22 5.91 4.01 20.69
N PRO A 23 6.60 5.12 20.38
CA PRO A 23 6.24 5.93 19.23
C PRO A 23 6.18 5.04 17.98
N PRO A 24 5.20 5.23 17.09
CA PRO A 24 5.06 4.39 15.91
C PRO A 24 6.38 4.42 15.13
N ALA A 25 7.00 3.25 14.97
CA ALA A 25 8.23 3.12 14.20
C ALA A 25 7.99 3.69 12.79
N ALA A 26 8.86 4.60 12.35
CA ALA A 26 8.75 5.21 11.03
C ALA A 26 8.67 4.10 9.96
N ALA A 27 7.68 4.18 9.08
CA ALA A 27 7.48 3.19 8.05
C ALA A 27 8.75 3.07 7.18
N PRO A 28 9.18 1.84 6.83
CA PRO A 28 10.38 1.65 6.02
C PRO A 28 10.24 2.36 4.68
N MET A 29 11.31 3.05 4.28
CA MET A 29 11.39 3.74 2.99
C MET A 29 11.50 2.75 1.82
N MET A 30 11.09 3.19 0.63
CA MET A 30 11.21 2.40 -0.59
C MET A 30 12.65 2.02 -0.90
N SER A 31 12.88 0.75 -1.24
CA SER A 31 14.21 0.25 -1.62
C SER A 31 14.61 0.66 -3.04
N ALA A 32 15.91 0.59 -3.35
CA ALA A 32 16.43 0.86 -4.70
C ALA A 32 15.83 -0.08 -5.77
N ALA A 33 15.61 -1.35 -5.42
CA ALA A 33 15.00 -2.34 -6.31
C ALA A 33 13.54 -1.99 -6.63
N GLN A 34 12.76 -1.57 -5.63
CA GLN A 34 11.38 -1.11 -5.84
C GLN A 34 11.34 0.14 -6.73
N ARG A 35 12.26 1.09 -6.51
CA ARG A 35 12.38 2.29 -7.35
C ARG A 35 12.68 1.94 -8.81
N ALA A 36 13.60 1.00 -9.05
CA ALA A 36 13.93 0.56 -10.40
C ALA A 36 12.72 -0.09 -11.09
N LYS A 37 11.98 -0.96 -10.39
CA LYS A 37 10.76 -1.59 -10.88
C LYS A 37 9.69 -0.56 -11.26
N ILE A 38 9.41 0.40 -10.38
CA ILE A 38 8.42 1.47 -10.64
C ILE A 38 8.83 2.30 -11.87
N ARG A 39 10.12 2.64 -11.99
CA ARG A 39 10.63 3.39 -13.15
C ARG A 39 10.45 2.61 -14.46
N ALA A 40 10.72 1.31 -14.46
CA ALA A 40 10.51 0.46 -15.65
C ALA A 40 9.02 0.46 -16.07
N LEU A 41 8.10 0.26 -15.12
CA LEU A 41 6.66 0.27 -15.37
C LEU A 41 6.16 1.63 -15.89
N PHE A 42 6.67 2.75 -15.37
CA PHE A 42 6.37 4.06 -15.94
C PHE A 42 6.88 4.21 -17.37
N GLY A 43 8.07 3.68 -17.67
CA GLY A 43 8.61 3.62 -19.02
C GLY A 43 7.73 2.83 -19.98
N GLU A 44 7.23 1.66 -19.56
CA GLU A 44 6.31 0.83 -20.36
C GLU A 44 4.98 1.53 -20.65
N LEU A 45 4.48 2.33 -19.70
CA LEU A 45 3.29 3.16 -19.87
C LEU A 45 3.54 4.46 -20.66
N GLY A 46 4.79 4.75 -21.04
CA GLY A 46 5.18 6.00 -21.70
C GLY A 46 5.15 7.24 -20.80
N VAL A 47 5.04 7.06 -19.48
CA VAL A 47 4.96 8.13 -18.49
C VAL A 47 6.38 8.57 -18.09
N THR A 48 6.95 9.47 -18.88
CA THR A 48 8.36 9.88 -18.72
C THR A 48 8.54 11.18 -17.96
N THR A 49 7.51 12.00 -17.83
CA THR A 49 7.60 13.30 -17.13
C THR A 49 7.33 13.15 -15.63
N ALA A 50 8.05 13.93 -14.81
CA ALA A 50 7.87 13.91 -13.36
C ALA A 50 6.45 14.32 -12.94
N ARG A 51 5.86 15.29 -13.66
CA ARG A 51 4.49 15.76 -13.44
C ARG A 51 3.48 14.61 -13.60
N ASP A 52 3.60 13.86 -14.70
CA ASP A 52 2.67 12.77 -14.99
C ASP A 52 2.89 11.59 -14.05
N GLN A 53 4.15 11.29 -13.69
CA GLN A 53 4.45 10.27 -12.67
C GLN A 53 3.78 10.61 -11.34
N PHE A 54 3.88 11.86 -10.86
CA PHE A 54 3.21 12.27 -9.61
C PHE A 54 1.68 12.21 -9.70
N ALA A 55 1.11 12.58 -10.85
CA ALA A 55 -0.33 12.47 -11.07
C ALA A 55 -0.79 11.01 -10.97
N VAL A 56 -0.07 10.07 -11.60
CA VAL A 56 -0.37 8.64 -11.54
C VAL A 56 -0.16 8.07 -10.14
N VAL A 57 0.89 8.48 -9.42
CA VAL A 57 1.07 8.06 -8.01
C VAL A 57 -0.12 8.51 -7.17
N LYS A 58 -0.55 9.77 -7.30
CA LYS A 58 -1.70 10.30 -6.59
C LYS A 58 -2.99 9.56 -6.95
N GLU A 59 -3.23 9.27 -8.22
CA GLU A 59 -4.39 8.50 -8.70
C GLU A 59 -4.42 7.10 -8.07
N LEU A 60 -3.29 6.38 -8.10
CA LEU A 60 -3.24 4.96 -7.73
C LEU A 60 -3.09 4.71 -6.22
N THR A 61 -2.55 5.68 -5.48
CA THR A 61 -2.27 5.53 -4.04
C THR A 61 -3.06 6.49 -3.16
N GLY A 62 -3.73 7.49 -3.74
CA GLY A 62 -4.38 8.57 -3.01
C GLY A 62 -3.42 9.54 -2.32
N THR A 63 -2.10 9.33 -2.44
CA THR A 63 -1.08 10.11 -1.73
C THR A 63 -0.43 11.11 -2.68
N THR A 64 -0.42 12.38 -2.29
CA THR A 64 0.37 13.41 -3.00
C THR A 64 1.78 13.39 -2.42
N ILE A 65 2.77 13.18 -3.29
CA ILE A 65 4.19 13.20 -2.93
C ILE A 65 4.87 14.40 -3.58
N ALA A 66 5.81 15.02 -2.87
CA ALA A 66 6.69 16.04 -3.44
C ALA A 66 7.92 15.38 -4.10
N SER A 67 8.28 14.19 -3.63
CA SER A 67 9.40 13.41 -4.16
C SER A 67 9.10 11.91 -4.12
N VAL A 68 9.59 11.18 -5.13
CA VAL A 68 9.56 9.71 -5.16
C VAL A 68 10.30 9.10 -3.96
N ALA A 69 11.21 9.84 -3.32
CA ALA A 69 11.90 9.40 -2.10
C ALA A 69 10.99 9.32 -0.86
N GLU A 70 9.84 9.99 -0.87
CA GLU A 70 8.88 9.99 0.24
C GLU A 70 8.00 8.72 0.25
N LEU A 71 8.09 7.89 -0.80
CA LEU A 71 7.35 6.64 -0.86
C LEU A 71 7.90 5.64 0.16
N THR A 72 7.00 5.16 1.03
CA THR A 72 7.27 4.01 1.89
C THR A 72 7.32 2.73 1.07
N ALA A 73 7.98 1.69 1.59
CA ALA A 73 8.04 0.38 0.94
C ALA A 73 6.65 -0.22 0.68
N ALA A 74 5.69 0.00 1.58
CA ALA A 74 4.31 -0.46 1.43
C ALA A 74 3.56 0.27 0.31
N THR A 75 3.69 1.60 0.24
CA THR A 75 3.06 2.39 -0.82
C THR A 75 3.73 2.12 -2.18
N ALA A 76 5.06 1.95 -2.21
CA ALA A 76 5.79 1.55 -3.40
C ALA A 76 5.37 0.17 -3.92
N HIS A 77 5.15 -0.80 -3.03
CA HIS A 77 4.65 -2.11 -3.39
C HIS A 77 3.27 -2.02 -4.06
N ARG A 78 2.30 -1.38 -3.39
CA ARG A 78 0.95 -1.16 -3.93
C ARG A 78 0.97 -0.43 -5.28
N LEU A 79 1.77 0.62 -5.38
CA LEU A 79 1.96 1.36 -6.64
C LEU A 79 2.48 0.45 -7.75
N SER A 80 3.48 -0.38 -7.47
CA SER A 80 4.06 -1.30 -8.45
C SER A 80 3.05 -2.33 -8.96
N GLU A 81 2.18 -2.86 -8.10
CA GLU A 81 1.13 -3.81 -8.48
C GLU A 81 0.07 -3.15 -9.38
N ARG A 82 -0.35 -1.92 -9.02
CA ARG A 82 -1.34 -1.16 -9.79
C ARG A 82 -0.79 -0.74 -11.16
N LEU A 83 0.47 -0.31 -11.22
CA LEU A 83 1.14 0.02 -12.47
C LEU A 83 1.27 -1.22 -13.37
N ALA A 84 1.67 -2.37 -12.81
CA ALA A 84 1.75 -3.62 -13.55
C ALA A 84 0.39 -4.08 -14.09
N ALA A 85 -0.69 -3.94 -13.31
CA ALA A 85 -2.04 -4.18 -13.80
C ALA A 85 -2.39 -3.28 -14.98
N ARG A 86 -2.09 -1.98 -14.88
CA ARG A 86 -2.35 -1.01 -15.95
C ARG A 86 -1.55 -1.28 -17.22
N VAL A 87 -0.30 -1.72 -17.10
CA VAL A 87 0.52 -2.18 -18.25
C VAL A 87 -0.17 -3.35 -18.95
N ARG A 88 -0.60 -4.37 -18.19
CA ARG A 88 -1.31 -5.54 -18.76
C ARG A 88 -2.59 -5.13 -19.49
N ASP A 89 -3.37 -4.22 -18.91
CA ASP A 89 -4.63 -3.74 -19.50
C ASP A 89 -4.39 -2.87 -20.76
N ALA A 90 -3.33 -2.06 -20.76
CA ALA A 90 -2.90 -1.30 -21.94
C ALA A 90 -2.46 -2.23 -23.08
N GLY A 91 -1.78 -3.33 -22.76
CA GLY A 91 -1.44 -4.40 -23.71
C GLY A 91 -2.68 -5.06 -24.31
N LYS A 92 -3.65 -5.44 -23.48
CA LYS A 92 -4.92 -6.08 -23.90
C LYS A 92 -5.77 -5.21 -24.82
N THR A 93 -5.78 -3.89 -24.60
CA THR A 93 -6.52 -2.96 -25.46
C THR A 93 -5.88 -2.85 -26.86
N ARG A 94 -4.55 -3.01 -26.95
CA ARG A 94 -3.81 -3.07 -28.23
C ARG A 94 -3.99 -4.38 -28.99
N THR A 95 -4.28 -5.47 -28.28
CA THR A 95 -4.49 -6.82 -28.86
C THR A 95 -5.97 -7.19 -28.95
N GLY A 96 -6.86 -6.20 -29.06
CA GLY A 96 -8.32 -6.37 -29.13
C GLY A 96 -8.73 -7.69 -29.79
N ASN A 97 -9.36 -8.55 -28.97
CA ASN A 97 -9.73 -9.95 -29.20
C ASN A 97 -8.73 -11.03 -28.74
N SER A 98 -8.41 -11.08 -27.44
CA SER A 98 -8.04 -12.36 -26.84
C SER A 98 -8.50 -12.46 -25.39
N TRP A 99 -9.70 -13.03 -25.21
CA TRP A 99 -10.09 -13.69 -23.96
C TRP A 99 -9.32 -15.02 -23.75
N ASP A 100 -8.37 -15.33 -24.66
CA ASP A 100 -7.70 -16.61 -24.79
C ASP A 100 -6.28 -16.60 -24.21
N ASP A 101 -5.67 -15.43 -23.98
CA ASP A 101 -4.30 -15.35 -23.43
C ASP A 101 -4.30 -15.38 -21.90
N ARG A 102 -4.98 -16.40 -21.35
CA ARG A 102 -4.66 -16.91 -20.01
C ARG A 102 -3.41 -17.76 -20.14
N GLU A 103 -2.26 -17.11 -20.31
CA GLU A 103 -1.04 -17.67 -19.77
C GLU A 103 -1.05 -17.38 -18.27
N GLU A 104 -1.51 -18.39 -17.54
CA GLU A 104 -1.26 -18.58 -16.13
C GLU A 104 0.24 -18.45 -15.87
N ASP A 105 0.71 -17.29 -15.41
CA ASP A 105 2.05 -17.19 -14.81
C ASP A 105 1.90 -17.17 -13.28
N THR A 106 1.84 -18.41 -12.78
CA THR A 106 2.11 -18.85 -11.41
C THR A 106 3.25 -18.06 -10.77
N TRP A 107 2.92 -17.06 -9.96
CA TRP A 107 3.90 -16.42 -9.06
C TRP A 107 4.04 -17.16 -7.72
N ILE A 108 3.20 -18.16 -7.46
CA ILE A 108 3.33 -19.10 -6.34
C ILE A 108 4.13 -20.31 -6.82
N ASP A 109 5.44 -20.14 -6.89
CA ASP A 109 6.39 -21.22 -6.61
C ASP A 109 7.68 -20.60 -6.07
N ARG A 110 7.62 -20.25 -4.78
CA ARG A 110 8.76 -20.12 -3.86
C ARG A 110 8.21 -19.81 -2.47
N LEU A 111 7.71 -20.82 -1.79
CA LEU A 111 8.02 -21.07 -0.38
C LEU A 111 7.75 -22.52 -0.01
#